data_AF-A0A5J4TK44-F1
#
_entry.id   AF-A0A5J4TK44-F1
#
_cell.length_a   1.000
_cell.length_b   1.000
_cell.length_c   1.000
_cell.angle_alpha   90.00
_cell.angle_beta   90.00
_cell.angle_gamma   90.00
#
_symmetry.space_group_name_H-M   'P 1'
#
loop_
_entity.id
_entity.type
_entity.pdbx_description
1 polymer ?
#
loop_
_entity_poly.entity_id
_entity_poly.type
_entity_poly.pdbx_seq_one_letter_code
_entity_poly.pdbx_strand_id
1 'polypeptide(L)'
;MSGISFDERAKEIVKKELLMNRLAKTMQIAQIEIRNELNQYICRAWNPVTPIQNQIGTVSGGVGYSLMEIAGELLIRTILPDYLVSPKISTVKF
;
A
#
# COMPACT_ATOMS: atom_id res chain seq x y z
N MET A 1 4.34 -17.77 22.47
CA MET A 1 4.22 -18.02 21.02
C MET A 1 5.09 -16.99 20.32
N SER A 2 6.10 -17.39 19.55
CA SER A 2 6.81 -16.47 18.66
C SER A 2 5.95 -16.25 17.41
N GLY A 3 5.06 -15.27 17.47
CA GLY A 3 4.25 -14.89 16.31
C GLY A 3 5.12 -14.28 15.21
N ILE A 4 4.73 -14.49 13.95
CA ILE A 4 5.33 -13.84 12.77
C ILE A 4 5.37 -12.33 13.00
N SER A 5 6.53 -11.70 12.80
CA SER A 5 6.72 -10.27 13.00
C SER A 5 5.83 -9.45 12.08
N PHE A 6 5.58 -8.18 12.44
CA PHE A 6 4.77 -7.30 11.60
C PHE A 6 5.38 -7.15 10.20
N ASP A 7 6.69 -6.99 10.08
CA ASP A 7 7.36 -6.79 8.80
C ASP A 7 7.33 -8.04 7.90
N GLU A 8 7.44 -9.24 8.47
CA GLU A 8 7.25 -10.49 7.72
C GLU A 8 5.81 -10.61 7.20
N ARG A 9 4.83 -10.30 8.05
CA ARG A 9 3.41 -10.30 7.70
C ARG A 9 3.08 -9.25 6.64
N ALA A 10 3.67 -8.05 6.73
CA ALA A 10 3.55 -7.00 5.73
C ALA A 10 4.06 -7.46 4.36
N LYS A 11 5.23 -8.11 4.33
CA LYS A 11 5.81 -8.70 3.10
C LYS A 11 4.90 -9.77 2.50
N GLU A 12 4.32 -10.64 3.32
CA GLU A 12 3.35 -11.64 2.83
C GLU A 12 2.08 -11.01 2.26
N ILE A 13 1.55 -9.97 2.90
CA ILE A 13 0.33 -9.29 2.48
C ILE A 13 0.54 -8.52 1.19
N VAL A 14 1.65 -7.77 1.06
CA VAL A 14 2.06 -7.13 -0.20
C VAL A 14 2.25 -8.18 -1.30
N LYS A 15 2.88 -9.32 -1.01
CA LYS A 15 3.03 -10.42 -1.98
C LYS A 15 1.69 -10.99 -2.44
N LYS A 16 0.73 -11.20 -1.52
CA LYS A 16 -0.63 -11.64 -1.85
C LYS A 16 -1.35 -10.58 -2.70
N GLU A 17 -1.20 -9.30 -2.37
CA GLU A 17 -1.82 -8.20 -3.10
C GLU A 17 -1.33 -8.09 -4.55
N LEU A 18 -0.02 -8.14 -4.77
CA LEU A 18 0.57 -8.09 -6.11
C LEU A 18 0.18 -9.29 -7.02
N LEU A 19 -0.33 -10.38 -6.43
CA LEU A 19 -0.87 -11.54 -7.15
C LEU A 19 -2.37 -11.37 -7.50
N MET A 20 -3.16 -10.74 -6.62
CA MET A 20 -4.62 -10.63 -6.77
C MET A 20 -5.05 -9.32 -7.44
N ASN A 21 -4.33 -8.22 -7.20
CA ASN A 21 -4.71 -6.88 -7.62
C ASN A 21 -3.81 -6.39 -8.76
N ARG A 22 -4.36 -6.38 -9.98
CA ARG A 22 -3.68 -5.91 -11.19
C ARG A 22 -3.26 -4.43 -11.08
N LEU A 23 -4.02 -3.60 -10.36
CA LEU A 23 -3.69 -2.18 -10.18
C LEU A 23 -2.49 -2.00 -9.25
N ALA A 24 -2.46 -2.72 -8.12
CA ALA A 24 -1.30 -2.75 -7.22
C ALA A 24 -0.03 -3.24 -7.94
N LYS A 25 -0.16 -4.24 -8.82
CA LYS A 25 0.93 -4.73 -9.68
C LYS A 25 1.38 -3.69 -10.70
N THR A 26 0.48 -2.95 -11.34
CA THR A 26 0.82 -1.84 -12.25
C THR A 26 1.49 -0.68 -11.51
N MET A 27 1.08 -0.37 -10.28
CA MET A 27 1.68 0.66 -9.43
C MET A 27 3.01 0.21 -8.78
N GLN A 28 3.37 -1.07 -8.87
CA GLN A 28 4.57 -1.66 -8.31
C GLN A 28 4.75 -1.31 -6.81
N ILE A 29 3.72 -1.60 -6.02
CA ILE A 29 3.78 -1.44 -4.56
C ILE A 29 4.81 -2.42 -4.00
N ALA A 30 6.01 -1.92 -3.70
CA ALA A 30 7.17 -2.74 -3.45
C ALA A 30 7.29 -3.21 -1.99
N GLN A 31 6.93 -2.36 -1.03
CA GLN A 31 7.21 -2.62 0.38
C GLN A 31 6.30 -1.81 1.32
N ILE A 32 5.97 -2.37 2.48
CA ILE A 32 5.48 -1.62 3.65
C ILE A 32 6.52 -1.83 4.76
N GLU A 33 7.00 -0.73 5.35
CA GLU A 33 7.95 -0.71 6.46
C GLU A 33 7.26 -0.10 7.69
N ILE A 34 7.45 -0.69 8.88
CA ILE A 34 7.39 0.10 10.12
C ILE A 34 8.77 0.72 10.35
N ARG A 35 8.81 2.01 10.72
CA ARG A 35 10.03 2.61 11.27
C ARG A 35 9.80 3.02 12.72
N ASN A 36 10.53 2.35 13.62
CA ASN A 36 10.45 2.62 15.05
C ASN A 36 11.48 3.66 15.49
N GLU A 37 10.99 4.89 15.63
CA GLU A 37 11.30 5.79 16.76
C GLU A 37 10.04 6.61 17.14
N LEU A 38 9.10 6.78 16.18
CA LEU A 38 7.90 7.61 16.30
C LEU A 38 6.57 6.84 16.09
N ASN A 39 6.58 5.49 16.12
CA ASN A 39 5.43 4.63 15.76
C ASN A 39 4.80 4.97 14.39
N GLN A 40 5.63 5.20 13.37
CA GLN A 40 5.18 5.57 12.03
C GLN A 40 5.19 4.36 11.08
N TYR A 41 4.08 4.18 10.37
CA TYR A 41 3.90 3.20 9.29
C TYR A 41 4.21 3.86 7.95
N ILE A 42 5.13 3.28 7.17
CA ILE A 42 5.60 3.85 5.91
C ILE A 42 5.36 2.83 4.79
N CYS A 43 4.29 3.04 4.03
CA CYS A 43 4.10 2.33 2.76
C CYS A 43 5.02 2.93 1.69
N ARG A 44 5.94 2.12 1.17
CA ARG A 44 6.83 2.43 0.05
C ARG A 44 6.32 1.75 -1.22
N ALA A 45 5.45 2.45 -1.94
CA ALA A 45 5.19 2.08 -3.32
C ALA A 45 6.28 2.67 -4.23
N TRP A 46 6.89 1.82 -5.07
CA TRP A 46 7.94 2.24 -5.99
C TRP A 46 7.43 2.04 -7.40
N ASN A 47 6.85 3.09 -8.01
CA ASN A 47 6.47 3.04 -9.41
C ASN A 47 7.65 3.49 -10.29
N PRO A 48 8.30 2.59 -11.07
CA PRO A 48 9.26 3.01 -12.06
C PRO A 48 8.53 3.46 -13.34
N VAL A 49 9.01 4.56 -13.92
CA VAL A 49 8.72 5.03 -15.29
C VAL A 49 7.41 5.81 -15.50
N THR A 50 7.50 6.71 -16.50
CA THR A 50 6.69 7.89 -16.88
C THR A 50 5.16 7.81 -16.86
N PRO A 51 4.48 6.77 -17.41
CA PRO A 51 3.14 6.95 -18.00
C PRO A 51 1.97 6.98 -17.00
N ILE A 52 2.18 7.58 -15.82
CA ILE A 52 1.13 8.01 -14.89
C ILE A 52 1.30 9.49 -14.45
N GLN A 53 2.21 10.22 -15.09
CA GLN A 53 2.24 11.67 -14.97
C GLN A 53 1.05 12.27 -15.72
N ASN A 54 0.42 13.27 -15.11
CA ASN A 54 -0.50 14.17 -15.81
C ASN A 54 0.29 15.08 -16.77
N GLN A 55 -0.42 15.97 -17.47
CA GLN A 55 0.16 16.86 -18.48
C GLN A 55 1.24 17.82 -17.95
N ILE A 56 1.40 17.96 -16.62
CA ILE A 56 2.41 18.81 -15.96
C ILE A 56 3.52 18.01 -15.28
N GLY A 57 3.65 16.70 -15.55
CA GLY A 57 4.74 15.87 -15.02
C GLY A 57 4.54 15.38 -13.58
N THR A 58 3.36 15.60 -12.96
CA THR A 58 3.07 15.16 -11.59
C THR A 58 2.15 13.94 -11.56
N VAL A 59 2.17 13.16 -10.47
CA VAL A 59 1.33 11.95 -10.36
C VAL A 59 -0.15 12.29 -10.58
N SER A 60 -0.81 11.58 -11.49
CA SER A 60 -2.25 11.72 -11.72
C SER A 60 -3.03 11.47 -10.42
N GLY A 61 -3.96 12.37 -10.08
CA GLY A 61 -4.72 12.32 -8.82
C GLY A 61 -5.46 11.00 -8.61
N GLY A 62 -5.98 10.37 -9.67
CA GLY A 62 -6.60 9.05 -9.58
C GLY A 62 -5.64 7.95 -9.10
N VAL A 63 -4.37 8.02 -9.50
CA VAL A 63 -3.34 7.08 -9.01
C VAL A 63 -2.81 7.46 -7.64
N GLY A 64 -2.69 8.75 -7.33
CA GLY A 64 -2.41 9.19 -5.95
C GLY A 64 -3.47 8.68 -4.97
N TYR A 65 -4.76 8.78 -5.35
CA TYR A 65 -5.89 8.24 -4.58
C TYR A 65 -5.78 6.72 -4.40
N SER A 66 -5.70 5.95 -5.49
CA SER A 66 -5.66 4.48 -5.43
C SER A 66 -4.44 3.98 -4.67
N LEU A 67 -3.31 4.68 -4.75
CA LEU A 67 -2.10 4.33 -4.00
C LEU A 67 -2.31 4.47 -2.48
N MET A 68 -2.94 5.57 -2.05
CA MET A 68 -3.25 5.80 -0.64
C MET A 68 -4.31 4.81 -0.12
N GLU A 69 -5.32 4.49 -0.92
CA GLU A 69 -6.36 3.53 -0.59
C GLU A 69 -5.79 2.11 -0.39
N ILE A 70 -5.00 1.62 -1.35
CA ILE A 70 -4.35 0.30 -1.24
C ILE A 70 -3.35 0.28 -0.07
N ALA A 71 -2.54 1.33 0.09
CA ALA A 71 -1.60 1.43 1.23
C ALA A 71 -2.32 1.35 2.59
N GLY A 72 -3.44 2.06 2.73
CA GLY A 72 -4.28 2.01 3.93
C GLY A 72 -4.90 0.63 4.17
N GLU A 73 -5.44 -0.01 3.13
CA GLU A 73 -6.01 -1.35 3.24
C GLU A 73 -4.97 -2.40 3.68
N LEU A 74 -3.78 -2.39 3.05
CA LEU A 74 -2.70 -3.33 3.37
C LEU A 74 -2.14 -3.12 4.78
N LEU A 75 -2.10 -1.87 5.27
CA LEU A 75 -1.77 -1.58 6.66
C LEU A 75 -2.77 -2.24 7.63
N ILE A 76 -4.07 -2.03 7.44
CA ILE A 76 -5.09 -2.63 8.31
C ILE A 76 -5.08 -4.16 8.20
N ARG A 77 -4.90 -4.73 7.00
CA ARG A 77 -4.74 -6.18 6.81
C ARG A 77 -3.52 -6.74 7.53
N THR A 78 -2.45 -5.95 7.71
CA THR A 78 -1.27 -6.39 8.47
C THR A 78 -1.52 -6.37 9.97
N ILE A 79 -2.27 -5.39 10.47
CA ILE A 79 -2.72 -5.33 11.87
C ILE A 79 -3.72 -6.47 12.16
N LEU A 80 -4.66 -6.72 11.25
CA LEU A 80 -5.80 -7.65 11.38
C LEU A 80 -5.79 -8.73 10.27
N PRO A 81 -4.83 -9.66 10.26
CA PRO A 81 -4.65 -10.61 9.14
C PRO A 81 -5.78 -11.62 8.98
N ASP A 82 -6.51 -11.92 10.04
CA ASP A 82 -7.60 -12.90 10.06
C ASP A 82 -8.95 -12.30 9.62
N TYR A 83 -8.98 -11.00 9.28
CA TYR A 83 -10.20 -10.27 8.94
C TYR A 83 -10.20 -9.79 7.50
N LEU A 84 -11.37 -9.85 6.86
CA LEU A 84 -11.58 -9.22 5.56
C LEU A 84 -11.69 -7.70 5.75
N VAL A 85 -10.70 -6.96 5.26
CA VAL A 85 -10.72 -5.50 5.22
C VAL A 85 -11.38 -5.05 3.92
N SER A 86 -12.31 -4.11 4.01
CA SER A 86 -12.99 -3.51 2.86
C SER A 86 -13.18 -2.01 3.13
N PRO A 87 -12.47 -1.12 2.43
CA PRO A 87 -12.71 0.31 2.50
C PRO A 87 -14.18 0.61 2.15
N LYS A 88 -14.84 1.43 2.97
CA LYS A 88 -16.23 1.89 2.72
C LYS A 88 -16.29 3.30 2.18
N ILE A 89 -15.41 4.17 2.68
CA ILE A 89 -15.24 5.56 2.28
C ILE A 89 -13.74 5.82 2.34
N SER A 90 -13.20 6.47 1.31
CA SER A 90 -11.84 7.01 1.30
C SER A 90 -11.93 8.43 0.76
N THR A 91 -11.19 9.35 1.38
CA THR A 91 -11.17 10.77 1.05
C THR A 91 -9.73 11.21 1.00
N VAL A 92 -9.27 11.65 -0.17
CA VAL A 92 -7.91 12.17 -0.38
C VAL A 92 -8.00 13.65 -0.72
N LYS A 93 -7.16 14.44 -0.06
CA LYS A 93 -6.96 15.87 -0.36
C LYS A 93 -5.61 16.02 -1.04
N PHE A 94 -5.64 16.60 -2.25
CA PHE A 94 -4.47 16.96 -3.04
C PHE A 94 -4.13 18.45 -2.83
#